data_AF-A0A6H3AKF9-F1
#
_entry.id   AF-A0A6H3AKF9-F1
#
_cell.length_a   1.000
_cell.length_b   1.000
_cell.length_c   1.000
_cell.angle_alpha   90.00
_cell.angle_beta   90.00
_cell.angle_gamma   90.00
#
_symmetry.space_group_name_H-M   'P 1'
#
loop_
_entity.id
_entity.type
_entity.pdbx_description
1 polymer ?
#
loop_
_entity_poly.entity_id
_entity_poly.type
_entity_poly.pdbx_seq_one_letter_code
_entity_poly.pdbx_strand_id
1 'polypeptide(L)' 'MERVKEAIKGYINHLQQSAAESRKESDKAYDNGDLGLSGYYRGQWIANEGTAIALTTILSKYKEEEQ' A
#
# COMPACT_ATOMS: atom_id res chain seq x y z
N MET A 1 12.14 16.57 12.04
CA MET A 1 11.70 15.25 11.55
C MET A 1 10.25 15.23 11.06
N GLU A 2 9.41 16.21 11.43
CA GLU A 2 7.99 16.25 11.03
C GLU A 2 7.72 16.16 9.51
N ARG A 3 8.48 16.88 8.68
CA ARG A 3 8.34 16.78 7.21
C ARG A 3 8.54 15.37 6.65
N VAL A 4 9.42 14.58 7.26
CA VAL A 4 9.65 13.17 6.86
C VAL A 4 8.46 12.31 7.28
N LYS A 5 7.92 12.54 8.47
CA LYS A 5 6.73 11.86 8.96
C LYS A 5 5.51 12.13 8.09
N GLU A 6 5.29 13.38 7.68
CA GLU A 6 4.24 13.75 6.74
C GLU A 6 4.42 13.11 5.37
N ALA A 7 5.65 13.08 4.84
CA ALA A 7 5.95 12.41 3.57
C ALA A 7 5.65 10.90 3.63
N ILE A 8 6.03 10.23 4.72
CA ILE A 8 5.73 8.80 4.90
C ILE A 8 4.22 8.58 5.03
N LYS A 9 3.49 9.43 5.76
CA LYS A 9 2.01 9.35 5.82
C LYS A 9 1.37 9.52 4.44
N GLY A 10 1.86 10.48 3.65
CA GLY A 10 1.41 10.69 2.27
C GLY A 10 1.66 9.46 1.40
N TYR A 11 2.83 8.85 1.53
CA TYR A 11 3.17 7.63 0.80
C TYR A 11 2.32 6.42 1.23
N ILE A 12 2.06 6.26 2.54
CA ILE A 12 1.13 5.24 3.06
C ILE A 12 -0.26 5.39 2.41
N ASN A 13 -0.80 6.62 2.36
CA ASN A 13 -2.09 6.87 1.72
C ASN A 13 -2.07 6.50 0.23
N HIS A 14 -1.02 6.88 -0.49
CA HIS A 14 -0.85 6.49 -1.89
C HIS A 14 -0.83 4.97 -2.09
N LEU A 15 -0.09 4.23 -1.25
CA LEU A 15 -0.04 2.77 -1.29
C LEU A 15 -1.43 2.15 -1.04
N GLN A 16 -2.17 2.67 -0.07
CA GLN A 16 -3.53 2.19 0.24
C GLN A 16 -4.51 2.45 -0.92
N GLN A 17 -4.44 3.61 -1.57
CA GLN A 17 -5.25 3.92 -2.74
C GLN A 17 -4.91 3.00 -3.91
N SER A 18 -3.62 2.85 -4.23
CA SER A 18 -3.15 1.96 -5.29
C SER A 18 -3.50 0.48 -5.02
N ALA A 19 -3.45 0.05 -3.76
CA ALA A 19 -3.91 -1.27 -3.33
C ALA A 19 -5.42 -1.47 -3.63
N ALA A 20 -6.27 -0.51 -3.26
CA ALA A 20 -7.70 -0.58 -3.50
C ALA A 20 -8.04 -0.58 -5.00
N GLU A 21 -7.31 0.19 -5.81
CA GLU A 21 -7.43 0.17 -7.26
C GLU A 21 -6.99 -1.17 -7.86
N SER A 22 -5.82 -1.68 -7.43
CA SER A 22 -5.31 -2.98 -7.88
C SER A 22 -6.27 -4.12 -7.54
N ARG A 23 -6.92 -4.08 -6.37
CA ARG A 23 -7.97 -5.05 -6.04
C ARG A 23 -9.13 -5.00 -7.04
N LYS A 24 -9.63 -3.80 -7.36
CA LYS A 24 -10.72 -3.62 -8.33
C LYS A 24 -10.34 -4.14 -9.71
N GLU A 25 -9.12 -3.86 -10.18
CA GLU A 25 -8.66 -4.35 -11.48
C GLU A 25 -8.40 -5.86 -11.49
N SER A 26 -7.94 -6.42 -10.38
CA SER A 26 -7.81 -7.87 -10.19
C SER A 26 -9.16 -8.57 -10.33
N ASP A 27 -10.21 -8.03 -9.68
CA ASP A 27 -11.57 -8.58 -9.72
C ASP A 27 -12.15 -8.50 -11.14
N LYS A 28 -12.02 -7.35 -11.81
CA LYS A 28 -12.44 -7.20 -13.22
C LYS A 28 -11.72 -8.17 -14.16
N ALA A 29 -10.41 -8.34 -14.02
CA ALA A 29 -9.64 -9.26 -14.84
C ALA A 29 -10.07 -10.72 -14.60
N TYR A 30 -10.36 -11.07 -13.36
CA TYR A 30 -10.89 -12.39 -12.99
C TYR A 30 -12.25 -12.65 -13.65
N ASP A 31 -13.18 -11.70 -13.55
CA ASP A 31 -14.52 -11.80 -14.15
C ASP A 31 -14.46 -11.95 -15.68
N ASN A 32 -13.45 -11.34 -16.31
CA ASN A 32 -13.18 -11.47 -17.75
C ASN A 32 -12.42 -12.76 -18.13
N GLY A 33 -12.05 -13.61 -17.17
CA GLY A 33 -11.31 -14.86 -17.40
C GLY A 33 -9.81 -14.68 -17.62
N ASP A 34 -9.27 -13.46 -17.48
CA ASP A 34 -7.84 -13.20 -17.56
C ASP A 34 -7.18 -13.43 -16.20
N LEU A 35 -6.91 -14.70 -15.90
CA LEU A 35 -6.31 -15.11 -14.64
C LEU A 35 -4.87 -14.61 -14.45
N GLY A 36 -4.14 -14.38 -15.54
CA GLY A 36 -2.77 -13.86 -15.49
C GLY A 36 -2.75 -12.40 -15.06
N LEU A 37 -3.59 -11.58 -15.68
CA LEU A 37 -3.74 -10.17 -15.33
C LEU A 37 -4.38 -10.00 -13.94
N SER A 38 -5.34 -10.85 -13.60
CA SER A 38 -5.91 -10.90 -12.25
C SER A 38 -4.84 -11.18 -11.20
N GLY A 39 -4.00 -12.21 -11.40
CA GLY A 39 -2.89 -12.54 -10.51
C GLY A 39 -1.88 -11.40 -10.38
N TYR A 40 -1.56 -10.72 -11.48
CA TYR A 40 -0.67 -9.55 -11.47
C TYR A 40 -1.19 -8.41 -10.58
N TYR A 41 -2.45 -8.00 -10.77
CA TYR A 41 -3.06 -6.96 -9.95
C TYR A 41 -3.23 -7.38 -8.49
N ARG A 42 -3.56 -8.65 -8.24
CA ARG A 42 -3.61 -9.20 -6.88
C ARG A 42 -2.25 -9.14 -6.18
N GLY A 43 -1.16 -9.41 -6.90
CA GLY A 43 0.20 -9.27 -6.37
C GLY A 43 0.52 -7.83 -5.97
N GLN A 44 0.19 -6.86 -6.82
CA GLN A 44 0.36 -5.43 -6.52
C GLN A 44 -0.46 -5.00 -5.30
N TRP A 45 -1.72 -5.43 -5.21
CA TRP A 45 -2.57 -5.16 -4.07
C TRP A 45 -1.93 -5.61 -2.75
N ILE A 46 -1.51 -6.88 -2.67
CA ILE A 46 -0.92 -7.47 -1.46
C ILE A 46 0.40 -6.76 -1.10
N ALA A 47 1.25 -6.49 -2.09
CA ALA A 47 2.54 -5.82 -1.85
C ALA A 47 2.35 -4.40 -1.30
N ASN A 48 1.41 -3.64 -1.86
CA ASN A 48 1.13 -2.27 -1.44
C ASN A 48 0.50 -2.21 -0.04
N GLU A 49 -0.46 -3.09 0.26
CA GLU A 49 -1.04 -3.20 1.61
C GLU A 49 0.01 -3.60 2.65
N GLY A 50 0.81 -4.63 2.36
CA GLY A 50 1.86 -5.08 3.27
C GLY A 50 2.88 -3.97 3.57
N THR A 51 3.28 -3.22 2.54
CA THR A 51 4.20 -2.08 2.69
C THR A 51 3.58 -0.96 3.51
N ALA A 52 2.32 -0.60 3.27
CA ALA A 52 1.61 0.43 4.04
C ALA A 52 1.51 0.07 5.53
N ILE A 53 1.24 -1.21 5.85
CA ILE A 53 1.17 -1.72 7.23
C ILE A 53 2.55 -1.65 7.90
N ALA A 54 3.61 -2.06 7.19
CA ALA A 54 4.98 -2.02 7.72
C ALA A 54 5.40 -0.57 8.04
N LEU A 55 5.18 0.37 7.12
CA LEU A 55 5.48 1.78 7.34
C LEU A 55 4.66 2.39 8.48
N THR A 56 3.37 2.05 8.57
CA THR A 56 2.50 2.48 9.68
C THR A 56 3.04 1.97 11.03
N THR A 57 3.52 0.72 11.06
CA THR A 57 4.11 0.12 12.26
C THR A 57 5.43 0.77 12.65
N ILE A 58 6.27 1.12 11.67
CA ILE A 58 7.52 1.85 11.91
C ILE A 58 7.20 3.23 12.48
N LEU A 59 6.26 3.96 11.88
CA LEU A 59 5.85 5.28 12.34
C LEU A 59 5.24 5.28 13.75
N SER A 60 4.48 4.23 14.12
CA SER A 60 3.85 4.15 15.44
C SER A 60 4.85 3.83 16.56
N LYS A 61 5.93 3.12 16.23
CA LYS A 61 7.04 2.81 17.15
C LYS A 61 8.08 3.92 17.23
N TYR A 62 8.09 4.83 16.26
CA TYR A 62 9.00 5.97 16.25
C TYR A 62 8.66 6.93 17.40
N LYS A 63 9.52 6.96 18.43
CA LYS A 63 9.57 8.02 19.42
C LYS A 63 10.57 9.06 18.91
N GLU A 64 10.20 10.34 18.90
CA GLU A 64 11.19 11.40 18.66
C GLU A 64 12.25 11.31 19.77
N GLU A 65 13.50 11.07 19.40
CA GLU A 65 14.61 11.36 20.31
C GLU A 65 14.64 12.87 20.50
N GLU A 66 14.35 13.33 21.71
CA GLU A 66 14.62 14.72 22.13
C GLU A 66 16.12 14.95 21.98
N GLN A 67 16.52 15.74 20.99
CA GLN A 67 17.85 16.34 20.90
C GLN A 67 17.92 17.61 21.73
#